data_AF-A0A392R2N3-F1
#
_entry.id   AF-A0A392R2N3-F1
#
_cell.length_a   1.000
_cell.length_b   1.000
_cell.length_c   1.000
_cell.angle_alpha   90.00
_cell.angle_beta   90.00
_cell.angle_gamma   90.00
#
_symmetry.space_group_name_H-M   'P 1'
#
loop_
_entity.id
_entity.type
_entity.pdbx_description
1 polymer ?
#
loop_
_entity_poly.entity_id
_entity_poly.type
_entity_poly.pdbx_seq_one_letter_code
_entity_poly.pdbx_strand_id
1 'polypeptide(L)'
;GWKSIVYRGPKKDEGGNVIMGPQGIPVEEDYARFHFHWNGRHFLIEPKEFTYKRTDLSPDEVADYDKLVAFVGTFPANLLEDSEGNPLLDDNGRQKTSARLIDTKRLLGCRTQDELLK
;
A
#
# COMPACT_ATOMS: atom_id res chain seq x y z
N GLY A 1 19.71 0.36 3.21
CA GLY A 1 18.95 -0.83 3.62
C GLY A 1 17.90 -0.41 4.64
N TRP A 2 16.62 -0.55 4.30
CA TRP A 2 15.48 -0.10 5.10
C TRP A 2 15.47 -0.77 6.48
N LYS A 3 15.82 -0.02 7.54
CA LYS A 3 15.81 -0.48 8.94
C LYS A 3 14.56 0.02 9.70
N SER A 4 13.36 -0.17 9.16
CA SER A 4 12.11 0.31 9.77
C SER A 4 11.20 -0.78 10.34
N ILE A 5 11.71 -2.02 10.47
CA ILE A 5 11.02 -3.09 11.20
C ILE A 5 11.27 -2.86 12.69
N VAL A 6 10.20 -2.71 13.47
CA VAL A 6 10.27 -2.51 14.92
C VAL A 6 9.64 -3.70 15.62
N TYR A 7 10.38 -4.32 16.53
CA TYR A 7 9.96 -5.45 17.34
C TYR A 7 8.94 -5.01 18.41
N ARG A 8 7.73 -5.59 18.39
CA ARG A 8 6.70 -5.36 19.43
C ARG A 8 6.44 -6.59 20.32
N GLY A 9 7.25 -7.64 20.18
CA GLY A 9 7.17 -8.87 20.96
C GLY A 9 6.20 -9.91 20.39
N PRO A 10 5.97 -11.00 21.14
CA PRO A 10 5.29 -12.18 20.62
C PRO A 10 3.85 -11.94 20.20
N LYS A 11 3.45 -12.54 19.08
CA LYS A 11 2.08 -12.56 18.59
C LYS A 11 1.15 -13.18 19.63
N LYS A 12 -0.04 -12.60 19.81
CA LYS A 12 -1.06 -13.08 20.75
C LYS A 12 -2.35 -13.47 20.03
N ASP A 13 -3.06 -14.45 20.57
CA ASP A 13 -4.40 -14.84 20.13
C ASP A 13 -5.50 -13.90 20.67
N GLU A 14 -6.76 -14.16 20.30
CA GLU A 14 -7.92 -13.38 20.76
C GLU A 14 -8.13 -13.41 22.29
N GLY A 15 -7.60 -14.44 22.96
CA GLY A 15 -7.59 -14.55 24.42
C GLY A 15 -6.41 -13.85 25.09
N GLY A 16 -5.50 -13.25 24.32
CA GLY A 16 -4.29 -12.59 24.81
C GLY A 16 -3.14 -13.53 25.15
N ASN A 17 -3.23 -14.82 24.80
CA ASN A 17 -2.15 -15.79 25.01
C ASN A 17 -1.15 -15.73 23.87
N VAL A 18 0.13 -15.99 24.17
CA VAL A 18 1.20 -15.98 23.17
C VAL A 18 1.03 -17.17 22.21
N ILE A 19 1.05 -16.88 20.91
CA ILE A 19 1.01 -17.91 19.86
C ILE A 19 2.38 -18.54 19.78
N MET A 20 2.44 -19.84 20.00
CA MET A 20 3.66 -20.64 19.95
C MET A 20 3.78 -21.32 18.59
N GLY A 21 4.96 -21.24 17.98
CA GLY A 21 5.27 -21.92 16.73
C GLY A 21 5.49 -23.42 16.92
N PRO A 22 5.69 -24.17 15.83
CA PRO A 22 5.82 -25.64 15.85
C PRO A 22 6.96 -26.17 16.74
N GLN A 23 7.96 -25.33 17.03
CA GLN A 23 9.12 -25.68 17.86
C GLN A 23 8.99 -25.21 19.32
N GLY A 24 7.81 -24.74 19.73
CA GLY A 24 7.60 -24.19 21.07
C GLY A 24 8.27 -22.85 21.31
N ILE A 25 8.61 -22.13 20.24
CA ILE A 25 9.17 -20.77 20.29
C ILE A 25 8.02 -19.79 19.96
N PRO A 26 7.87 -18.67 20.70
CA PRO A 26 6.87 -17.67 20.38
C PRO A 26 6.98 -17.18 18.93
N VAL A 27 5.83 -17.06 18.26
CA VAL A 27 5.78 -16.48 16.92
C VAL A 27 5.91 -14.97 17.05
N GLU A 28 6.98 -14.40 16.51
CA GLU A 28 7.17 -12.95 16.51
C GLU A 28 6.29 -12.29 15.45
N GLU A 29 5.73 -11.13 15.79
CA GLU A 29 4.95 -10.32 14.85
C GLU A 29 5.74 -9.06 14.46
N ASP A 30 6.27 -9.07 13.25
CA ASP A 30 6.98 -7.94 12.67
C ASP A 30 5.99 -6.91 12.13
N TYR A 31 6.13 -5.66 12.58
CA TYR A 31 5.40 -4.52 12.01
C TYR A 31 6.35 -3.49 11.45
N ALA A 32 6.05 -3.01 10.24
CA ALA A 32 6.66 -1.81 9.69
C ALA A 32 6.12 -0.60 10.45
N ARG A 33 6.97 0.09 11.22
CA ARG A 33 6.58 1.34 11.88
C ARG A 33 6.62 2.46 10.86
N PHE A 34 5.56 2.57 10.05
CA PHE A 34 5.31 3.78 9.28
C PHE A 34 4.95 4.88 10.27
N HIS A 35 5.88 5.80 10.50
CA HIS A 35 5.57 7.02 11.23
C HIS A 35 4.61 7.86 10.40
N PHE A 36 3.30 7.70 10.60
CA PHE A 36 2.26 8.53 9.97
C PHE A 36 2.22 9.98 10.52
N HIS A 37 3.26 10.44 11.23
CA HIS A 37 3.41 11.84 11.58
C HIS A 37 4.31 12.54 10.57
N TRP A 38 3.69 13.30 9.68
CA TRP A 38 4.40 14.19 8.79
C TRP A 38 4.72 15.45 9.59
N ASN A 39 5.97 15.64 9.98
CA ASN A 39 6.41 16.95 10.46
C ASN A 39 6.77 17.83 9.24
N GLY A 40 6.76 19.16 9.40
CA GLY A 40 7.01 20.11 8.30
C GLY A 40 8.27 19.83 7.47
N ARG A 41 9.28 19.17 8.05
CA ARG A 41 10.51 18.80 7.35
C ARG A 41 10.31 17.72 6.30
N HIS A 42 9.28 16.87 6.41
CA HIS A 42 8.97 15.85 5.41
C HIS A 42 8.59 16.49 4.06
N PHE A 43 7.98 17.68 4.07
CA PHE A 43 7.67 18.43 2.85
C PHE A 43 8.88 19.14 2.23
N LEU A 44 9.99 19.22 2.96
CA LEU A 44 11.25 19.77 2.47
C LEU A 44 12.15 18.70 1.82
N ILE A 45 11.82 17.42 1.99
CA ILE A 45 12.54 16.33 1.34
C ILE A 45 12.10 16.30 -0.11
N GLU A 46 13.05 16.46 -1.02
CA GLU A 46 12.75 16.46 -2.45
C GLU A 46 12.23 15.09 -2.89
N PRO A 47 11.27 15.02 -3.83
CA PRO A 47 10.71 13.76 -4.32
C PRO A 47 11.76 12.75 -4.79
N LYS A 48 12.90 13.26 -5.29
CA LYS A 48 14.03 12.45 -5.76
C LYS A 48 14.61 11.51 -4.69
N GLU A 49 14.49 11.86 -3.41
CA GLU A 49 14.95 11.06 -2.28
C GLU A 49 14.08 9.80 -2.04
N PHE A 50 12.88 9.77 -2.63
CA PHE A 50 11.93 8.66 -2.55
C PHE A 50 11.74 7.93 -3.88
N THR A 51 12.25 8.47 -4.99
CA THR A 51 12.17 7.84 -6.31
C THR A 51 13.49 7.17 -6.66
N TYR A 52 13.48 5.84 -6.71
CA TYR A 52 14.65 5.04 -7.08
C TYR A 52 14.43 4.47 -8.48
N LYS A 53 15.45 4.54 -9.33
CA LYS A 53 15.42 3.79 -10.59
C LYS A 53 15.67 2.32 -10.28
N ARG A 54 15.06 1.43 -11.06
CA ARG A 54 15.31 -0.02 -10.93
C ARG A 54 16.81 -0.37 -11.05
N THR A 55 17.56 0.39 -11.83
CA THR A 55 19.02 0.24 -11.99
C THR A 55 19.82 0.51 -10.73
N ASP A 56 19.26 1.28 -9.81
CA ASP A 56 19.92 1.73 -8.59
C ASP A 56 19.57 0.82 -7.38
N LEU A 57 18.74 -0.21 -7.62
CA LEU A 57 18.32 -1.20 -6.63
C LEU A 57 19.33 -2.35 -6.53
N SER A 58 19.53 -2.87 -5.33
CA SER A 58 20.24 -4.13 -5.13
C SER A 58 19.46 -5.32 -5.69
N PRO A 59 20.10 -6.48 -5.94
CA PRO A 59 19.41 -7.67 -6.43
C PRO A 59 18.23 -8.11 -5.55
N ASP A 60 18.35 -8.00 -4.23
CA ASP A 60 17.29 -8.34 -3.28
C ASP A 60 16.11 -7.35 -3.38
N GLU A 61 16.39 -6.05 -3.46
CA GLU A 61 15.37 -5.01 -3.64
C GLU A 61 14.64 -5.14 -4.99
N VAL A 62 15.36 -5.55 -6.05
CA VAL A 62 14.75 -5.88 -7.34
C VAL A 62 13.79 -7.06 -7.21
N ALA A 63 14.21 -8.13 -6.52
CA ALA A 63 13.37 -9.30 -6.30
C ALA A 63 12.11 -8.96 -5.49
N ASP A 64 12.25 -8.11 -4.46
CA ASP A 64 11.10 -7.65 -3.67
C ASP A 64 10.17 -6.73 -4.46
N TYR A 65 10.71 -5.85 -5.30
CA TYR A 65 9.91 -5.05 -6.24
C TYR A 65 9.14 -5.95 -7.23
N ASP A 66 9.77 -7.01 -7.75
CA ASP A 66 9.10 -7.93 -8.66
C ASP A 66 7.94 -8.68 -7.99
N LYS A 67 8.08 -9.05 -6.71
CA LYS A 67 6.96 -9.62 -5.92
C LYS A 67 5.80 -8.63 -5.81
N LEU A 68 6.08 -7.34 -5.60
CA LEU A 68 5.06 -6.29 -5.55
C LEU A 68 4.37 -6.12 -6.90
N VAL A 69 5.12 -6.08 -7.99
CA VAL A 69 4.56 -6.00 -9.35
C VAL A 69 3.66 -7.20 -9.64
N ALA A 70 4.12 -8.42 -9.32
CA ALA A 70 3.32 -9.64 -9.49
C ALA A 70 2.04 -9.59 -8.66
N PHE A 71 2.13 -9.18 -7.39
CA PHE A 71 0.98 -9.03 -6.50
C PHE A 71 -0.03 -8.01 -7.05
N VAL A 72 0.42 -6.83 -7.46
CA VAL A 72 -0.45 -5.80 -8.08
C VAL A 72 -1.08 -6.33 -9.37
N GLY A 73 -0.35 -7.13 -10.15
CA GLY A 73 -0.87 -7.80 -11.35
C GLY A 73 -2.01 -8.79 -11.08
N THR A 74 -2.16 -9.28 -9.84
CA THR A 74 -3.29 -10.13 -9.45
C THR A 74 -4.58 -9.34 -9.20
N PHE A 75 -4.50 -8.01 -9.09
CA PHE A 75 -5.68 -7.21 -8.81
C PHE A 75 -6.64 -7.24 -10.01
N PRO A 76 -7.94 -7.39 -9.76
CA PRO A 76 -8.92 -7.36 -10.84
C PRO A 76 -8.83 -6.01 -11.54
N ALA A 77 -8.86 -6.06 -12.87
CA ALA A 77 -8.87 -4.85 -13.68
C ALA A 77 -10.13 -4.04 -13.37
N ASN A 78 -10.00 -2.74 -13.14
CA ASN A 78 -11.18 -1.91 -12.92
C ASN A 78 -11.90 -1.77 -14.25
N LEU A 79 -13.11 -2.32 -14.30
CA LEU A 79 -14.06 -2.10 -15.37
C LEU A 79 -14.45 -0.61 -15.38
N LEU A 80 -14.21 0.07 -16.49
CA LEU A 80 -14.61 1.46 -16.63
C LEU A 80 -16.11 1.53 -16.95
N GLU A 81 -16.81 2.37 -16.20
CA GLU A 81 -18.22 2.67 -16.35
C GLU A 81 -18.41 4.18 -16.49
N ASP A 82 -19.44 4.61 -17.21
CA ASP A 82 -19.87 6.01 -17.25
C ASP A 82 -20.60 6.41 -15.95
N SER A 83 -21.08 7.66 -15.88
CA SER A 83 -21.83 8.16 -14.71
C SER A 83 -23.18 7.48 -14.49
N GLU A 84 -23.68 6.72 -15.46
CA GLU A 84 -24.94 5.97 -15.40
C GLU A 84 -24.70 4.48 -15.10
N GLY A 85 -23.44 4.04 -14.98
CA GLY A 85 -23.05 2.67 -14.71
C GLY A 85 -22.92 1.79 -15.97
N ASN A 86 -22.92 2.38 -17.17
CA ASN A 86 -22.77 1.60 -18.40
C ASN A 86 -21.28 1.31 -18.70
N PRO A 87 -20.93 0.10 -19.17
CA PRO A 87 -19.57 -0.24 -19.60
C PRO A 87 -19.02 0.70 -20.67
N LEU A 88 -17.87 1.33 -20.40
CA LEU A 88 -17.13 2.05 -21.43
C LEU A 88 -16.37 1.05 -22.30
N LEU A 89 -16.69 1.00 -23.59
CA LEU A 89 -16.05 0.08 -24.54
C LEU A 89 -14.85 0.73 -25.27
N ASP A 90 -13.90 -0.09 -25.71
CA ASP A 90 -12.83 0.28 -26.63
C ASP A 90 -13.27 0.18 -28.09
N ASP A 91 -12.37 0.54 -29.00
CA ASP A 91 -12.63 0.54 -30.45
C ASP A 91 -12.90 -0.87 -31.00
N ASN A 92 -12.60 -1.92 -30.22
CA ASN A 92 -12.86 -3.32 -30.54
C ASN A 92 -14.13 -3.85 -29.83
N GLY A 93 -14.88 -2.99 -29.14
CA GLY A 93 -16.09 -3.36 -28.40
C GLY A 93 -15.85 -4.12 -27.10
N ARG A 94 -14.61 -4.16 -26.60
CA ARG A 94 -14.29 -4.76 -25.30
C ARG A 94 -14.40 -3.71 -24.21
N GLN A 95 -14.83 -4.12 -23.01
CA GLN A 95 -14.91 -3.20 -21.89
C GLN A 95 -13.52 -2.67 -21.53
N LYS A 96 -13.37 -1.35 -21.53
CA LYS A 96 -12.14 -0.67 -21.13
C LYS A 96 -11.86 -0.99 -19.68
N THR A 97 -10.60 -1.26 -19.43
CA THR A 97 -10.08 -1.46 -18.09
C THR A 97 -9.07 -0.38 -17.76
N SER A 98 -9.02 0.01 -16.49
CA SER A 98 -7.95 0.88 -15.98
C SER A 98 -7.25 0.21 -14.81
N ALA A 99 -5.99 0.59 -14.60
CA ALA A 99 -5.31 0.28 -13.35
C ALA A 99 -6.09 0.94 -12.21
N ARG A 100 -6.34 0.19 -11.12
CA ARG A 100 -7.06 0.69 -9.95
C ARG A 100 -6.23 1.75 -9.24
N LEU A 101 -6.43 3.00 -9.62
CA LEU A 101 -5.86 4.13 -8.89
C LEU A 101 -6.51 4.18 -7.50
N ILE A 102 -5.69 4.21 -6.48
CA ILE A 102 -6.14 4.44 -5.12
C ILE A 102 -6.60 5.90 -5.06
N ASP A 103 -7.90 6.11 -4.84
CA ASP A 103 -8.43 7.42 -4.52
C ASP A 103 -7.92 7.84 -3.14
N THR A 104 -6.75 8.47 -3.14
CA THR A 104 -6.08 8.93 -1.92
C THR A 104 -6.90 9.97 -1.17
N LYS A 105 -7.78 10.73 -1.85
CA LYS A 105 -8.67 11.69 -1.18
C LYS A 105 -9.70 10.96 -0.32
N ARG A 106 -10.32 9.90 -0.85
CA ARG A 106 -11.28 9.08 -0.08
C ARG A 106 -10.62 8.34 1.08
N LEU A 107 -9.34 7.97 0.97
CA LEU A 107 -8.60 7.33 2.05
C LEU A 107 -8.16 8.29 3.16
N LEU A 108 -7.85 9.54 2.81
CA LEU A 108 -7.26 10.48 3.76
C LEU A 108 -8.29 11.13 4.70
N GLY A 109 -9.59 10.83 4.56
CA GLY A 109 -10.63 11.46 5.38
C GLY A 109 -10.55 13.00 5.35
N CYS A 110 -9.98 13.58 4.29
CA CYS A 110 -9.83 15.02 4.16
C CYS A 110 -11.21 15.62 3.88
N ARG A 111 -11.88 16.10 4.93
CA ARG A 111 -13.04 16.96 4.78
C ARG A 111 -12.57 18.32 4.26
N THR A 112 -13.07 18.74 3.11
CA THR A 112 -12.89 20.13 2.66
C THR A 112 -13.68 21.06 3.55
N GLN A 113 -13.28 22.34 3.63
CA GLN A 113 -13.92 23.32 4.51
C GLN A 113 -15.43 23.47 4.23
N ASP A 114 -15.87 23.24 2.98
CA ASP A 114 -17.28 23.21 2.57
C ASP A 114 -18.07 22.00 3.13
N GLU A 115 -17.41 20.89 3.46
CA GLU A 115 -18.05 19.70 4.05
C GLU A 115 -18.18 19.80 5.58
N LEU A 116 -17.47 20.74 6.21
CA LEU A 116 -17.59 21.05 7.63
C LEU A 116 -18.71 22.07 7.93
N LEU A 117 -19.29 22.68 6.89
CA LEU A 117 -20.30 23.73 6.98
C LEU A 117 -21.72 23.24 6.58
N LYS A 118 -21.91 21.94 6.40
CA LYS A 118 -23.22 21.28 6.29
C LYS A 118 -23.49 20.45 7.53
#